data_AF-A0A136MBQ0-F1
#
_entry.id   AF-A0A136MBQ0-F1
#
_cell.length_a   1.000
_cell.length_b   1.000
_cell.length_c   1.000
_cell.angle_alpha   90.00
_cell.angle_beta   90.00
_cell.angle_gamma   90.00
#
_symmetry.space_group_name_H-M   'P 1'
#
loop_
_entity.id
_entity.type
_entity.pdbx_description
1 polymer ?
#
loop_
_entity_poly.entity_id
_entity_poly.type
_entity_poly.pdbx_seq_one_letter_code
_entity_poly.pdbx_strand_id
1 'polypeptide(L)'
;MRKLYLFLPKLFYSFPVQLLLNNFRRNHVLILCWIILFAMITGSFGKYLGIPYLFLDPEYLNKVGFASFFMMGLLTAGFSMAFHITGYISDGHRFSFIGSLPRPFKKFVINNSIIPAIFLITYVYQIIGFQINNEFSTEYGLIRNLGGLFTGYATMTILFLTYFRLTNKDIFKYVVCRIDEKIKQNVKVTRASAMRKLDIVRKKQVRVDYYLTGKLKVKPVEPSSFYDKATILQVFDQNHFNLVVIELFIFAMVLLLGIFKDYPTFQIPAACSFMIFLTIFVMLSGAFSYWFGGWSATTSLILFLILNHLVGEDFFTKKYEAFGLDYGTQPAEYSIKTLQHQLDSTAIEADRKTVLLQLTNWRKKFGDKKPKMVFICTSGGGKRASLWTLNALQTIDSLSHGRLMESSVLITGASGWINWGKLFP
;
A
#
# COMPACT_ATOMS: atom_id res chain seq x y z
N MET A 1 9.42 -34.84 28.69
CA MET A 1 9.12 -35.14 27.26
C MET A 1 7.65 -35.50 26.96
N ARG A 2 6.96 -36.31 27.78
CA ARG A 2 5.55 -36.71 27.56
C ARG A 2 4.52 -35.55 27.47
N LYS A 3 4.71 -34.47 28.26
CA LYS A 3 3.86 -33.26 28.18
C LYS A 3 4.05 -32.47 26.87
N LEU A 4 5.26 -32.46 26.30
CA LEU A 4 5.54 -31.78 25.02
C LEU A 4 4.86 -32.50 23.85
N TYR A 5 4.95 -33.83 23.82
CA TYR A 5 4.33 -34.69 22.78
C TYR A 5 2.80 -34.57 22.73
N LEU A 6 2.15 -34.32 23.88
CA LEU A 6 0.70 -34.07 23.94
C LEU A 6 0.31 -32.61 23.62
N PHE A 7 1.25 -31.67 23.72
CA PHE A 7 1.00 -30.24 23.46
C PHE A 7 1.18 -29.88 21.98
N LEU A 8 2.14 -30.52 21.30
CA LEU A 8 2.45 -30.31 19.88
C LEU A 8 1.24 -30.51 18.96
N PRO A 9 0.46 -31.61 19.06
CA PRO A 9 -0.75 -31.77 18.27
C PRO A 9 -1.82 -30.72 18.62
N LYS A 10 -1.96 -30.36 19.89
CA LYS A 10 -2.95 -29.35 20.34
C LYS A 10 -2.62 -27.96 19.81
N LEU A 11 -1.34 -27.61 19.73
CA LEU A 11 -0.87 -26.36 19.14
C LEU A 11 -1.02 -26.38 17.61
N PHE A 12 -0.66 -27.48 16.97
CA PHE A 12 -0.74 -27.60 15.51
C PHE A 12 -2.17 -27.56 14.99
N TYR A 13 -3.10 -28.28 15.62
CA TYR A 13 -4.53 -28.24 15.30
C TYR A 13 -5.28 -27.11 16.00
N SER A 14 -4.56 -26.09 16.50
CA SER A 14 -5.18 -24.87 16.98
C SER A 14 -5.60 -23.98 15.80
N PHE A 15 -6.73 -23.30 15.97
CA PHE A 15 -7.28 -22.44 14.94
C PHE A 15 -6.32 -21.34 14.47
N PRO A 16 -5.54 -20.66 15.35
CA PRO A 16 -4.57 -19.66 14.91
C PRO A 16 -3.48 -20.24 14.01
N VAL A 17 -2.95 -21.42 14.34
CA VAL A 17 -1.89 -22.06 13.56
C VAL A 17 -2.43 -22.56 12.22
N GLN A 18 -3.63 -23.16 12.21
CA GLN A 18 -4.27 -23.59 10.98
C GLN A 18 -4.59 -22.41 10.04
N LEU A 19 -5.00 -21.26 10.59
CA LEU A 19 -5.18 -20.04 9.80
C LEU A 19 -3.87 -19.51 9.23
N LEU A 20 -2.80 -19.49 10.04
CA LEU A 20 -1.47 -19.08 9.60
C LEU A 20 -1.00 -19.94 8.43
N LEU A 21 -1.03 -21.26 8.58
CA LEU A 21 -0.66 -22.20 7.52
C LEU A 21 -1.55 -22.04 6.28
N ASN A 22 -2.83 -21.81 6.46
CA ASN A 22 -3.75 -21.57 5.35
C ASN A 22 -3.41 -20.28 4.59
N ASN A 23 -3.04 -19.20 5.29
CA ASN A 23 -2.62 -17.96 4.66
C ASN A 23 -1.38 -18.16 3.77
N PHE A 24 -0.37 -18.89 4.26
CA PHE A 24 0.81 -19.21 3.45
C PHE A 24 0.50 -20.13 2.26
N ARG A 25 -0.45 -21.06 2.41
CA ARG A 25 -0.78 -22.02 1.36
C ARG A 25 -1.65 -21.45 0.23
N ARG A 26 -2.51 -20.47 0.54
CA ARG A 26 -3.55 -20.00 -0.39
C ARG A 26 -3.53 -18.50 -0.62
N ASN A 27 -3.24 -17.72 0.41
CA ASN A 27 -3.36 -16.25 0.37
C ASN A 27 -2.00 -15.60 0.07
N HIS A 28 -1.34 -16.06 -1.00
CA HIS A 28 0.00 -15.60 -1.39
C HIS A 28 0.08 -14.09 -1.55
N VAL A 29 -0.94 -13.45 -2.15
CA VAL A 29 -0.97 -11.99 -2.34
C VAL A 29 -1.04 -11.25 -1.00
N LEU A 30 -1.89 -11.72 -0.07
CA LEU A 30 -2.00 -11.12 1.26
C LEU A 30 -0.68 -11.24 2.04
N ILE A 31 -0.05 -12.42 1.98
CA ILE A 31 1.25 -12.66 2.60
C ILE A 31 2.34 -11.81 1.95
N LEU A 32 2.34 -11.66 0.63
CA LEU A 32 3.28 -10.81 -0.08
C LEU A 32 3.17 -9.35 0.39
N CYS A 33 1.95 -8.83 0.58
CA CYS A 33 1.74 -7.49 1.12
C CYS A 33 2.35 -7.32 2.52
N TRP A 34 2.19 -8.31 3.40
CA TRP A 34 2.84 -8.31 4.70
C TRP A 34 4.36 -8.39 4.59
N ILE A 35 4.91 -9.25 3.73
CA ILE A 35 6.36 -9.38 3.51
C ILE A 35 6.95 -8.05 3.06
N ILE A 36 6.29 -7.35 2.13
CA ILE A 36 6.72 -6.03 1.66
C ILE A 36 6.74 -5.03 2.82
N LEU A 37 5.69 -5.00 3.64
CA LEU A 37 5.64 -4.13 4.82
C LEU A 37 6.75 -4.44 5.82
N PHE A 38 6.99 -5.72 6.13
CA PHE A 38 8.11 -6.15 6.97
C PHE A 38 9.44 -5.67 6.39
N ALA A 39 9.68 -5.89 5.10
CA ALA A 39 10.92 -5.50 4.44
C ALA A 39 11.15 -3.98 4.45
N MET A 40 10.08 -3.18 4.36
CA MET A 40 10.14 -1.72 4.46
C MET A 40 10.53 -1.27 5.86
N ILE A 41 9.87 -1.77 6.91
CA ILE A 41 10.14 -1.35 8.28
C ILE A 41 11.49 -1.86 8.83
N THR A 42 11.99 -3.00 8.33
CA THR A 42 13.31 -3.54 8.73
C THR A 42 14.47 -2.92 7.95
N GLY A 43 14.19 -2.10 6.93
CA GLY A 43 15.21 -1.53 6.05
C GLY A 43 15.82 -2.53 5.06
N SER A 44 15.23 -3.70 4.89
CA SER A 44 15.65 -4.70 3.88
C SER A 44 15.22 -4.30 2.47
N PHE A 45 14.24 -3.40 2.35
CA PHE A 45 13.76 -2.87 1.08
C PHE A 45 13.83 -1.33 1.06
N GLY A 46 14.31 -0.76 -0.04
CA GLY A 46 14.22 0.69 -0.27
C GLY A 46 15.09 1.58 0.62
N LYS A 47 16.11 1.02 1.31
CA LYS A 47 16.99 1.78 2.21
C LYS A 47 17.67 2.97 1.53
N TYR A 48 18.24 2.76 0.33
CA TYR A 48 18.87 3.82 -0.46
C TYR A 48 17.89 4.89 -0.95
N LEU A 49 16.61 4.54 -1.07
CA LEU A 49 15.54 5.48 -1.48
C LEU A 49 14.93 6.22 -0.28
N GLY A 50 15.34 5.90 0.94
CA GLY A 50 14.77 6.48 2.15
C GLY A 50 13.39 5.95 2.53
N ILE A 51 12.92 4.85 1.91
CA ILE A 51 11.59 4.29 2.18
C ILE A 51 11.38 3.94 3.66
N PRO A 52 12.32 3.29 4.37
CA PRO A 52 12.14 2.96 5.78
C PRO A 52 11.87 4.19 6.65
N TYR A 53 12.52 5.32 6.34
CA TYR A 53 12.34 6.59 7.06
C TYR A 53 10.88 7.08 7.01
N LEU A 54 10.20 6.88 5.87
CA LEU A 54 8.79 7.27 5.73
C LEU A 54 7.88 6.55 6.74
N PHE A 55 8.23 5.33 7.13
CA PHE A 55 7.46 4.52 8.09
C PHE A 55 7.92 4.71 9.53
N LEU A 56 9.24 4.82 9.76
CA LEU A 56 9.82 4.92 11.08
C LEU A 56 9.75 6.35 11.64
N ASP A 57 9.61 7.33 10.75
CA ASP A 57 9.55 8.75 11.06
C ASP A 57 8.57 9.49 10.12
N PRO A 58 7.26 9.20 10.22
CA PRO A 58 6.27 9.76 9.31
C PRO A 58 6.15 11.27 9.52
N GLU A 59 6.24 12.03 8.42
CA GLU A 59 6.10 13.49 8.41
C GLU A 59 4.67 13.90 8.03
N TYR A 60 4.07 14.79 8.82
CA TYR A 60 2.77 15.41 8.53
C TYR A 60 2.86 16.91 8.80
N LEU A 61 2.43 17.74 7.83
CA LEU A 61 2.54 19.21 7.92
C LEU A 61 3.95 19.68 8.30
N ASN A 62 4.97 19.07 7.68
CA ASN A 62 6.39 19.29 7.93
C ASN A 62 6.85 19.03 9.37
N LYS A 63 6.12 18.19 10.11
CA LYS A 63 6.44 17.84 11.49
C LYS A 63 6.28 16.35 11.72
N VAL A 64 7.23 15.79 12.46
CA VAL A 64 7.10 14.46 13.05
C VAL A 64 6.52 14.62 14.45
N GLY A 65 5.42 13.93 14.72
CA GLY A 65 4.81 13.98 16.04
C GLY A 65 3.64 13.04 16.20
N PHE A 66 2.88 13.28 17.27
CA PHE A 66 1.71 12.49 17.64
C PHE A 66 0.75 12.28 16.47
N ALA A 67 0.42 13.34 15.72
CA ALA A 67 -0.55 13.28 14.62
C ALA A 67 -0.09 12.35 13.47
N SER A 68 1.20 12.40 13.10
CA SER A 68 1.76 11.56 12.05
C SER A 68 1.73 10.09 12.43
N PHE A 69 2.16 9.77 13.66
CA PHE A 69 2.10 8.41 14.20
C PHE A 69 0.65 7.94 14.45
N PHE A 70 -0.26 8.85 14.81
CA PHE A 70 -1.69 8.55 14.97
C PHE A 70 -2.32 8.07 13.65
N MET A 71 -2.05 8.77 12.54
CA MET A 71 -2.51 8.33 11.22
C MET A 71 -1.90 6.98 10.82
N MET A 72 -0.61 6.78 11.07
CA MET A 72 0.03 5.48 10.84
C MET A 72 -0.61 4.36 11.68
N GLY A 73 -0.98 4.65 12.94
CA GLY A 73 -1.69 3.74 13.82
C GLY A 73 -3.07 3.37 13.26
N LEU A 74 -3.86 4.37 12.86
CA LEU A 74 -5.18 4.17 12.23
C LEU A 74 -5.06 3.25 11.01
N LEU A 75 -4.12 3.54 10.11
CA LEU A 75 -3.96 2.79 8.86
C LEU A 75 -3.36 1.40 9.06
N THR A 76 -2.49 1.21 10.07
CA THR A 76 -1.98 -0.11 10.43
C THR A 76 -3.11 -1.02 10.95
N ALA A 77 -4.00 -0.48 11.78
CA ALA A 77 -5.22 -1.19 12.19
C ALA A 77 -6.19 -1.41 11.02
N GLY A 78 -6.33 -0.42 10.13
CA GLY A 78 -7.11 -0.52 8.88
C GLY A 78 -6.65 -1.65 7.97
N PHE A 79 -5.36 -1.68 7.64
CA PHE A 79 -4.75 -2.73 6.85
C PHE A 79 -4.88 -4.11 7.51
N SER A 80 -4.65 -4.19 8.82
CA SER A 80 -4.84 -5.44 9.59
C SER A 80 -6.29 -5.94 9.52
N MET A 81 -7.26 -5.03 9.60
CA MET A 81 -8.67 -5.37 9.45
C MET A 81 -9.00 -5.81 8.03
N ALA A 82 -8.49 -5.13 7.00
CA ALA A 82 -8.69 -5.53 5.60
C ALA A 82 -8.13 -6.93 5.32
N PHE A 83 -6.97 -7.26 5.90
CA PHE A 83 -6.43 -8.62 5.90
C PHE A 83 -7.38 -9.63 6.56
N HIS A 84 -7.95 -9.31 7.73
CA HIS A 84 -8.91 -10.18 8.41
C HIS A 84 -10.21 -10.37 7.63
N ILE A 85 -10.74 -9.29 7.05
CA ILE A 85 -11.96 -9.31 6.22
C ILE A 85 -11.73 -10.19 4.99
N THR A 86 -10.66 -9.91 4.25
CA THR A 86 -10.33 -10.64 3.02
C THR A 86 -10.10 -12.12 3.28
N GLY A 87 -9.38 -12.46 4.36
CA GLY A 87 -9.17 -13.85 4.76
C GLY A 87 -10.47 -14.55 5.18
N TYR A 88 -11.38 -13.85 5.86
CA TYR A 88 -12.67 -14.42 6.25
C TYR A 88 -13.58 -14.69 5.04
N ILE A 89 -13.61 -13.78 4.06
CA ILE A 89 -14.36 -13.96 2.81
C ILE A 89 -13.80 -15.14 2.00
N SER A 90 -12.48 -15.18 1.84
CA SER A 90 -11.81 -16.15 0.96
C SER A 90 -11.84 -17.57 1.53
N ASP A 91 -11.59 -17.73 2.85
CA ASP A 91 -11.38 -19.04 3.45
C ASP A 91 -12.31 -19.36 4.63
N GLY A 92 -13.18 -18.43 5.07
CA GLY A 92 -14.06 -18.64 6.22
C GLY A 92 -14.99 -19.86 6.08
N HIS A 93 -15.43 -20.18 4.86
CA HIS A 93 -16.26 -21.35 4.55
C HIS A 93 -15.57 -22.70 4.82
N ARG A 94 -14.23 -22.73 4.89
CA ARG A 94 -13.42 -23.94 5.17
C ARG A 94 -13.37 -24.30 6.66
N PHE A 95 -13.81 -23.38 7.50
CA PHE A 95 -13.84 -23.50 8.95
C PHE A 95 -15.29 -23.40 9.44
N SER A 96 -16.11 -24.38 9.07
CA SER A 96 -17.57 -24.33 9.30
C SER A 96 -17.95 -24.22 10.78
N PHE A 97 -17.10 -24.71 11.70
CA PHE A 97 -17.32 -24.63 13.15
C PHE A 97 -17.44 -23.18 13.66
N ILE A 98 -16.85 -22.21 12.94
CA ILE A 98 -16.94 -20.79 13.31
C ILE A 98 -18.38 -20.30 13.15
N GLY A 99 -19.10 -20.80 12.14
CA GLY A 99 -20.49 -20.44 11.87
C GLY A 99 -21.45 -20.86 12.99
N SER A 100 -21.11 -21.89 13.77
CA SER A 100 -21.87 -22.30 14.95
C SER A 100 -21.55 -21.49 16.22
N LEU A 101 -20.54 -20.61 16.18
CA LEU A 101 -20.15 -19.81 17.35
C LEU A 101 -20.82 -18.43 17.32
N PRO A 102 -21.16 -17.87 18.49
CA PRO A 102 -21.66 -16.50 18.56
C PRO A 102 -20.56 -15.53 18.13
N ARG A 103 -20.91 -14.57 17.27
CA ARG A 103 -20.02 -13.54 16.70
C ARG A 103 -18.84 -14.18 15.94
N PRO A 104 -19.10 -14.90 14.83
CA PRO A 104 -18.12 -15.68 14.08
C PRO A 104 -16.89 -14.85 13.64
N PHE A 105 -17.13 -13.68 13.05
CA PHE A 105 -16.07 -12.79 12.57
C PHE A 105 -15.11 -12.35 13.67
N LYS A 106 -15.61 -12.00 14.87
CA LYS A 106 -14.75 -11.62 16.00
C LYS A 106 -13.81 -12.75 16.42
N LYS A 107 -14.28 -14.00 16.38
CA LYS A 107 -13.44 -15.17 16.68
C LYS A 107 -12.39 -15.36 15.59
N PHE A 108 -12.78 -15.22 14.33
CA PHE A 108 -11.86 -15.30 13.20
C PHE A 108 -10.73 -14.28 13.33
N VAL A 109 -11.06 -13.01 13.54
CA VAL A 109 -10.08 -11.91 13.70
C VAL A 109 -9.02 -12.26 14.76
N ILE A 110 -9.44 -12.60 15.98
CA ILE A 110 -8.53 -12.89 17.10
C ILE A 110 -7.58 -14.04 16.78
N ASN A 111 -8.07 -15.08 16.09
CA ASN A 111 -7.24 -16.24 15.75
C ASN A 111 -6.37 -15.96 14.50
N ASN A 112 -6.76 -15.03 13.62
CA ASN A 112 -5.99 -14.63 12.45
C ASN A 112 -4.99 -13.48 12.75
N SER A 113 -4.91 -12.98 14.00
CA SER A 113 -4.07 -11.83 14.38
C SER A 113 -2.58 -12.12 14.55
N ILE A 114 -2.09 -13.35 14.33
CA ILE A 114 -0.66 -13.67 14.51
C ILE A 114 0.23 -12.76 13.64
N ILE A 115 -0.02 -12.67 12.34
CA ILE A 115 0.79 -11.86 11.42
C ILE A 115 0.71 -10.36 11.77
N PRO A 116 -0.49 -9.74 11.91
CA PRO A 116 -0.60 -8.36 12.35
C PRO A 116 0.08 -8.06 13.69
N ALA A 117 -0.03 -8.97 14.66
CA ALA A 117 0.57 -8.77 15.98
C ALA A 117 2.11 -8.79 15.92
N ILE A 118 2.68 -9.76 15.19
CA ILE A 118 4.13 -9.81 14.97
C ILE A 118 4.59 -8.55 14.24
N PHE A 119 3.86 -8.11 13.20
CA PHE A 119 4.18 -6.89 12.50
C PHE A 119 4.18 -5.67 13.41
N LEU A 120 3.13 -5.49 14.22
CA LEU A 120 3.03 -4.36 15.14
C LEU A 120 4.18 -4.37 16.17
N ILE A 121 4.54 -5.53 16.71
CA ILE A 121 5.67 -5.68 17.64
C ILE A 121 6.99 -5.30 16.94
N THR A 122 7.25 -5.85 15.76
CA THR A 122 8.45 -5.53 14.97
C THR A 122 8.47 -4.05 14.61
N TYR A 123 7.34 -3.47 14.24
CA TYR A 123 7.24 -2.06 13.86
C TYR A 123 7.56 -1.14 15.03
N VAL A 124 7.00 -1.40 16.21
CA VAL A 124 7.33 -0.66 17.45
C VAL A 124 8.81 -0.81 17.80
N TYR A 125 9.35 -2.02 17.71
CA TYR A 125 10.78 -2.25 17.95
C TYR A 125 11.67 -1.43 17.01
N GLN A 126 11.33 -1.39 15.72
CA GLN A 126 12.08 -0.61 14.74
C GLN A 126 11.92 0.90 14.94
N ILE A 127 10.73 1.40 15.31
CA ILE A 127 10.53 2.82 15.65
C ILE A 127 11.42 3.22 16.84
N ILE A 128 11.44 2.41 17.90
CA ILE A 128 12.27 2.68 19.08
C ILE A 128 13.75 2.71 18.69
N GLY A 129 14.21 1.69 17.96
CA GLY A 129 15.59 1.62 17.48
C GLY A 129 15.96 2.80 16.57
N PHE A 130 15.04 3.26 15.74
CA PHE A 130 15.27 4.39 14.84
C PHE A 130 15.35 5.73 15.58
N GLN A 131 14.40 6.01 16.47
CA GLN A 131 14.29 7.28 17.19
C GLN A 131 15.44 7.49 18.19
N ILE A 132 15.93 6.42 18.81
CA ILE A 132 17.07 6.48 19.75
C ILE A 132 18.39 6.69 18.99
N ASN A 133 18.62 5.95 17.90
CA ASN A 133 19.93 5.91 17.24
C ASN A 133 20.14 7.00 16.18
N ASN A 134 19.07 7.50 15.53
CA ASN A 134 19.20 8.41 14.38
C ASN A 134 18.69 9.83 14.65
N GLU A 135 17.66 10.00 15.48
CA GLU A 135 17.01 11.29 15.73
C GLU A 135 17.43 11.95 17.06
N PHE A 136 18.18 11.23 17.91
CA PHE A 136 18.50 11.66 19.29
C PHE A 136 17.27 12.21 20.02
N SER A 137 16.09 11.61 19.76
CA SER A 137 14.83 12.15 20.26
C SER A 137 14.82 12.13 21.79
N THR A 138 14.29 13.17 22.41
CA THR A 138 14.06 13.16 23.87
C THR A 138 13.09 12.03 24.23
N GLU A 139 13.28 11.40 25.39
CA GLU A 139 12.43 10.29 25.88
C GLU A 139 10.93 10.63 25.84
N TYR A 140 10.59 11.89 26.15
CA TYR A 140 9.23 12.41 26.05
C TYR A 140 8.70 12.42 24.61
N GLY A 141 9.53 12.80 23.64
CA GLY A 141 9.17 12.78 22.22
C GLY A 141 8.85 11.37 21.73
N LEU A 142 9.67 10.38 22.11
CA LEU A 142 9.45 8.97 21.80
C LEU A 142 8.13 8.46 22.37
N ILE A 143 7.86 8.71 23.67
CA ILE A 143 6.61 8.30 24.32
C ILE A 143 5.40 8.93 23.63
N ARG A 144 5.49 10.22 23.26
CA ARG A 144 4.42 10.91 22.53
C ARG A 144 4.18 10.28 21.16
N ASN A 145 5.23 9.95 20.42
CA ASN A 145 5.14 9.32 19.11
C ASN A 145 4.52 7.91 19.18
N LEU A 146 5.01 7.07 20.11
CA LEU A 146 4.42 5.76 20.37
C LEU A 146 2.97 5.86 20.87
N GLY A 147 2.67 6.85 21.72
CA GLY A 147 1.33 7.18 22.16
C GLY A 147 0.41 7.50 20.98
N GLY A 148 0.87 8.28 20.01
CA GLY A 148 0.17 8.52 18.74
C GLY A 148 -0.15 7.22 18.01
N LEU A 149 0.86 6.37 17.79
CA LEU A 149 0.68 5.09 17.10
C LEU A 149 -0.35 4.19 17.78
N PHE A 150 -0.24 3.97 19.09
CA PHE A 150 -1.15 3.10 19.82
C PHE A 150 -2.56 3.67 19.94
N THR A 151 -2.70 4.98 20.16
CA THR A 151 -4.03 5.64 20.21
C THR A 151 -4.72 5.61 18.85
N GLY A 152 -3.98 5.79 17.75
CA GLY A 152 -4.50 5.61 16.39
C GLY A 152 -4.96 4.18 16.15
N TYR A 153 -4.09 3.20 16.45
CA TYR A 153 -4.42 1.78 16.28
C TYR A 153 -5.66 1.36 17.10
N ALA A 154 -5.74 1.81 18.36
CA ALA A 154 -6.87 1.55 19.25
C ALA A 154 -8.16 2.21 18.73
N THR A 155 -8.09 3.48 18.32
CA THR A 155 -9.23 4.23 17.76
C THR A 155 -9.84 3.48 16.59
N MET A 156 -9.04 3.11 15.59
CA MET A 156 -9.55 2.40 14.42
C MET A 156 -10.10 1.01 14.77
N THR A 157 -9.44 0.29 15.68
CA THR A 157 -9.93 -1.00 16.17
C THR A 157 -11.30 -0.86 16.86
N ILE A 158 -11.48 0.18 17.69
CA ILE A 158 -12.76 0.47 18.37
C ILE A 158 -13.84 0.84 17.34
N LEU A 159 -13.52 1.63 16.32
CA LEU A 159 -14.44 1.98 15.24
C LEU A 159 -14.95 0.72 14.53
N PHE A 160 -14.06 -0.18 14.10
CA PHE A 160 -14.48 -1.44 13.50
C PHE A 160 -15.28 -2.31 14.46
N LEU A 161 -14.84 -2.46 15.72
CA LEU A 161 -15.58 -3.24 16.71
C LEU A 161 -16.98 -2.67 16.94
N THR A 162 -17.14 -1.36 16.93
CA THR A 162 -18.43 -0.66 17.08
C THR A 162 -19.30 -0.91 15.86
N TYR A 163 -18.77 -0.69 14.65
CA TYR A 163 -19.44 -1.00 13.39
C TYR A 163 -19.94 -2.44 13.38
N PHE A 164 -19.05 -3.42 13.61
CA PHE A 164 -19.43 -4.83 13.61
C PHE A 164 -20.40 -5.20 14.73
N ARG A 165 -20.44 -4.48 15.86
CA ARG A 165 -21.48 -4.70 16.88
C ARG A 165 -22.85 -4.19 16.42
N LEU A 166 -22.88 -3.04 15.75
CA LEU A 166 -24.12 -2.43 15.26
C LEU A 166 -24.70 -3.21 14.08
N THR A 167 -23.85 -3.64 13.14
CA THR A 167 -24.28 -4.31 11.91
C THR A 167 -24.51 -5.82 12.11
N ASN A 168 -23.86 -6.46 13.09
CA ASN A 168 -24.11 -7.87 13.45
C ASN A 168 -25.13 -8.03 14.59
N LYS A 169 -26.24 -7.27 14.60
CA LYS A 169 -27.35 -7.52 15.53
C LYS A 169 -28.03 -8.85 15.18
N ASP A 170 -27.87 -9.83 16.07
CA ASP A 170 -28.61 -11.08 16.22
C ASP A 170 -29.24 -11.70 14.97
N ILE A 171 -28.38 -12.14 14.05
CA ILE A 171 -28.76 -13.02 12.94
C ILE A 171 -29.49 -14.28 13.47
N PHE A 172 -29.12 -14.77 14.66
CA PHE A 172 -29.76 -15.92 15.30
C PHE A 172 -31.22 -15.67 15.71
N LYS A 173 -31.58 -14.45 16.14
CA LYS A 173 -32.96 -14.15 16.55
C LYS A 173 -33.86 -13.87 15.34
N TYR A 174 -33.29 -13.31 14.27
CA TYR A 174 -34.03 -12.97 13.05
C TYR A 174 -34.24 -14.17 12.11
N VAL A 175 -33.31 -15.14 12.10
CA VAL A 175 -33.41 -16.34 11.26
C VAL A 175 -34.31 -17.40 11.90
N VAL A 176 -34.28 -17.59 13.21
CA VAL A 176 -35.17 -18.56 13.89
C VAL A 176 -36.65 -18.13 13.80
N CYS A 177 -36.97 -16.83 13.94
CA CYS A 177 -38.36 -16.37 13.81
C CYS A 177 -38.90 -16.37 12.36
N ARG A 178 -38.05 -16.26 11.32
CA ARG A 178 -38.51 -16.35 9.91
C ARG A 178 -38.55 -17.76 9.35
N ILE A 179 -37.83 -18.70 9.95
CA ILE A 179 -37.85 -20.11 9.53
C ILE A 179 -39.24 -20.72 9.78
N ASP A 180 -39.90 -20.38 10.89
CA ASP A 180 -41.27 -20.84 11.17
C ASP A 180 -42.32 -20.24 10.21
N GLU A 181 -42.12 -19.02 9.72
CA GLU A 181 -43.07 -18.37 8.80
C GLU A 181 -42.82 -18.70 7.32
N LYS A 182 -41.55 -18.82 6.87
CA LYS A 182 -41.23 -19.03 5.44
C LYS A 182 -41.13 -20.49 5.00
N ILE A 183 -40.96 -21.46 5.91
CA ILE A 183 -41.01 -22.88 5.52
C ILE A 183 -42.42 -23.31 5.11
N LYS A 184 -43.47 -22.54 5.45
CA LYS A 184 -44.84 -22.79 4.98
C LYS A 184 -45.14 -22.30 3.56
N GLN A 185 -44.32 -21.43 2.96
CA GLN A 185 -44.65 -20.83 1.67
C GLN A 185 -43.41 -20.67 0.78
N ASN A 186 -43.23 -21.66 -0.10
CA ASN A 186 -42.38 -21.62 -1.30
C ASN A 186 -40.87 -21.51 -1.05
N VAL A 187 -40.08 -22.49 -1.50
CA VAL A 187 -39.21 -22.33 -2.69
C VAL A 187 -38.77 -23.70 -3.21
N LYS A 188 -39.16 -24.04 -4.46
CA LYS A 188 -38.46 -25.03 -5.29
C LYS A 188 -37.16 -24.38 -5.80
N VAL A 189 -36.11 -24.32 -4.98
CA VAL A 189 -34.75 -24.03 -5.48
C VAL A 189 -34.20 -25.33 -6.03
N THR A 190 -33.68 -25.31 -7.25
CA THR A 190 -33.09 -26.44 -7.98
C THR A 190 -32.05 -27.14 -7.11
N ARG A 191 -32.44 -28.28 -6.52
CA ARG A 191 -31.65 -29.08 -5.55
C ARG A 191 -30.21 -29.34 -6.02
N ALA A 192 -29.97 -29.44 -7.34
CA ALA A 192 -28.66 -29.74 -7.91
C ALA A 192 -27.57 -28.67 -7.69
N SER A 193 -27.91 -27.37 -7.72
CA SER A 193 -26.92 -26.28 -7.54
C SER A 193 -26.52 -26.11 -6.06
N ALA A 194 -27.52 -26.21 -5.18
CA ALA A 194 -27.30 -26.25 -3.73
C ALA A 194 -26.48 -27.50 -3.33
N MET A 195 -26.79 -28.67 -3.90
CA MET A 195 -26.06 -29.92 -3.63
C MET A 195 -24.60 -29.89 -4.09
N ARG A 196 -24.26 -29.27 -5.23
CA ARG A 196 -22.86 -29.09 -5.65
C ARG A 196 -22.06 -28.18 -4.70
N LYS A 197 -22.65 -27.07 -4.24
CA LYS A 197 -22.02 -26.23 -3.21
C LYS A 197 -21.86 -26.98 -1.87
N LEU A 198 -22.82 -27.83 -1.52
CA LEU A 198 -22.79 -28.65 -0.30
C LEU A 198 -21.69 -29.73 -0.30
N ASP A 199 -21.37 -30.32 -1.46
CA ASP A 199 -20.30 -31.32 -1.58
C ASP A 199 -18.89 -30.71 -1.59
N ILE A 200 -18.73 -29.50 -2.14
CA ILE A 200 -17.47 -28.75 -2.10
C ILE A 200 -17.11 -28.36 -0.66
N VAL A 201 -18.12 -27.99 0.14
CA VAL A 201 -17.97 -27.72 1.58
C VAL A 201 -17.61 -28.99 2.36
N ARG A 202 -18.12 -30.15 1.96
CA ARG A 202 -17.84 -31.46 2.61
C ARG A 202 -16.40 -31.95 2.41
N LYS A 203 -15.83 -31.80 1.20
CA LYS A 203 -14.51 -32.38 0.85
C LYS A 203 -13.28 -31.55 1.25
N LYS A 204 -13.44 -30.31 1.76
CA LYS A 204 -12.33 -29.38 2.01
C LYS A 204 -12.30 -28.75 3.42
N GLN A 205 -13.03 -29.30 4.39
CA GLN A 205 -12.97 -28.79 5.78
C GLN A 205 -11.58 -29.05 6.39
N VAL A 206 -11.04 -28.04 7.06
CA VAL A 206 -9.78 -28.17 7.79
C VAL A 206 -10.08 -28.61 9.22
N ARG A 207 -9.40 -29.65 9.70
CA ARG A 207 -9.52 -30.11 11.08
C ARG A 207 -8.96 -29.06 12.03
N VAL A 208 -9.79 -28.63 12.99
CA VAL A 208 -9.42 -27.69 14.05
C VAL A 208 -9.98 -28.22 15.36
N ASP A 209 -9.09 -28.43 16.35
CA ASP A 209 -9.43 -29.04 17.62
C ASP A 209 -9.62 -27.99 18.74
N TYR A 210 -8.95 -26.82 18.62
CA TYR A 210 -8.98 -25.75 19.63
C TYR A 210 -9.05 -24.36 19.00
N TYR A 211 -9.71 -23.40 19.66
CA TYR A 211 -9.74 -22.00 19.22
C TYR A 211 -9.58 -21.02 20.39
N LEU A 212 -9.08 -19.82 20.10
CA LEU A 212 -9.01 -18.71 21.06
C LEU A 212 -10.34 -17.97 21.14
N THR A 213 -10.83 -17.78 22.36
CA THR A 213 -12.04 -17.02 22.63
C THR A 213 -11.76 -15.51 22.69
N GLY A 214 -12.84 -14.71 22.84
CA GLY A 214 -12.74 -13.25 22.92
C GLY A 214 -12.05 -12.71 24.18
N LYS A 215 -11.78 -13.59 25.15
CA LYS A 215 -11.04 -13.31 26.38
C LYS A 215 -9.67 -14.01 26.38
N LEU A 216 -9.16 -14.36 25.19
CA LEU A 216 -7.90 -15.10 24.97
C LEU A 216 -7.82 -16.47 25.70
N LYS A 217 -8.94 -17.04 26.13
CA LYS A 217 -8.99 -18.41 26.67
C LYS A 217 -9.08 -19.42 25.54
N VAL A 218 -8.29 -20.48 25.61
CA VAL A 218 -8.35 -21.63 24.68
C VAL A 218 -9.59 -22.46 25.02
N LYS A 219 -10.42 -22.77 24.02
CA LYS A 219 -11.55 -23.68 24.15
C LYS A 219 -11.49 -24.79 23.09
N PRO A 220 -11.88 -26.03 23.43
CA PRO A 220 -12.04 -27.08 22.43
C PRO A 220 -13.20 -26.74 21.48
N VAL A 221 -13.10 -27.19 20.23
CA VAL A 221 -14.22 -27.19 19.30
C VAL A 221 -15.16 -28.32 19.69
N GLU A 222 -16.39 -28.00 20.05
CA GLU A 222 -17.41 -29.03 20.29
C GLU A 222 -17.80 -29.66 18.94
N PRO A 223 -17.97 -31.00 18.86
CA PRO A 223 -18.47 -31.65 17.66
C PRO A 223 -19.90 -31.18 17.43
N SER A 224 -20.07 -30.15 16.59
CA SER A 224 -21.38 -29.64 16.28
C SER A 224 -22.15 -30.69 15.50
N SER A 225 -23.26 -31.17 16.08
CA SER A 225 -24.30 -31.86 15.34
C SER A 225 -24.68 -30.97 14.15
N PHE A 226 -24.80 -31.59 12.98
CA PHE A 226 -25.01 -30.95 11.69
C PHE A 226 -26.10 -29.86 11.75
N TYR A 227 -25.69 -28.60 11.95
CA TYR A 227 -26.56 -27.45 11.74
C TYR A 227 -26.98 -27.43 10.28
N ASP A 228 -28.25 -27.07 10.03
CA ASP A 228 -28.81 -27.03 8.70
C ASP A 228 -27.99 -26.07 7.82
N LYS A 229 -27.31 -26.63 6.83
CA LYS A 229 -26.20 -25.99 6.12
C LYS A 229 -26.64 -24.77 5.32
N ALA A 230 -27.93 -24.69 5.01
CA ALA A 230 -28.58 -23.51 4.43
C ALA A 230 -28.46 -22.28 5.36
N THR A 231 -28.61 -22.48 6.68
CA THR A 231 -28.53 -21.43 7.69
C THR A 231 -27.10 -20.92 7.85
N ILE A 232 -26.11 -21.81 7.81
CA ILE A 232 -24.69 -21.43 7.87
C ILE A 232 -24.30 -20.59 6.64
N LEU A 233 -24.73 -21.00 5.43
CA LEU A 233 -24.47 -20.26 4.20
C LEU A 233 -25.10 -18.85 4.22
N GLN A 234 -26.35 -18.72 4.71
CA GLN A 234 -27.01 -17.41 4.82
C GLN A 234 -26.32 -16.47 5.82
N VAL A 235 -25.75 -16.98 6.92
CA VAL A 235 -24.97 -16.17 7.87
C VAL A 235 -23.66 -15.66 7.23
N PHE A 236 -23.02 -16.49 6.39
CA PHE A 236 -21.84 -16.06 5.64
C PHE A 236 -22.18 -15.02 4.56
N ASP A 237 -23.30 -15.19 3.84
CA ASP A 237 -23.74 -14.26 2.79
C ASP A 237 -24.16 -12.88 3.35
N GLN A 238 -24.82 -12.83 4.52
CA GLN A 238 -25.19 -11.55 5.15
C GLN A 238 -23.97 -10.83 5.76
N ASN A 239 -23.05 -11.57 6.38
CA ASN A 239 -21.78 -11.00 6.83
C ASN A 239 -20.98 -10.48 5.64
N HIS A 240 -21.02 -11.17 4.50
CA HIS A 240 -20.36 -10.73 3.28
C HIS A 240 -20.90 -9.39 2.78
N PHE A 241 -22.22 -9.17 2.78
CA PHE A 241 -22.80 -7.87 2.42
C PHE A 241 -22.30 -6.73 3.33
N ASN A 242 -22.25 -6.95 4.64
CA ASN A 242 -21.72 -5.97 5.59
C ASN A 242 -20.24 -5.63 5.37
N LEU A 243 -19.47 -6.59 4.83
CA LEU A 243 -18.06 -6.41 4.47
C LEU A 243 -17.90 -5.61 3.18
N VAL A 244 -18.73 -5.88 2.17
CA VAL A 244 -18.74 -5.08 0.92
C VAL A 244 -19.09 -3.61 1.20
N VAL A 245 -20.01 -3.34 2.14
CA VAL A 245 -20.33 -1.96 2.56
C VAL A 245 -19.12 -1.25 3.18
N ILE A 246 -18.29 -1.94 3.97
CA ILE A 246 -17.05 -1.36 4.51
C ILE A 246 -16.07 -1.06 3.38
N GLU A 247 -15.89 -1.98 2.43
CA GLU A 247 -14.98 -1.78 1.30
C GLU A 247 -15.38 -0.54 0.49
N LEU A 248 -16.68 -0.38 0.22
CA LEU A 248 -17.21 0.78 -0.50
C LEU A 248 -17.02 2.09 0.30
N PHE A 249 -17.17 2.04 1.63
CA PHE A 249 -16.91 3.18 2.51
C PHE A 249 -15.42 3.58 2.53
N ILE A 250 -14.50 2.60 2.63
CA ILE A 250 -13.06 2.86 2.56
C ILE A 250 -12.70 3.47 1.20
N PHE A 251 -13.24 2.91 0.11
CA PHE A 251 -13.03 3.44 -1.24
C PHE A 251 -13.52 4.89 -1.37
N ALA A 252 -14.71 5.20 -0.85
CA ALA A 252 -15.24 6.57 -0.82
C ALA A 252 -14.34 7.53 -0.01
N MET A 253 -13.82 7.10 1.14
CA MET A 253 -12.88 7.91 1.94
C MET A 253 -11.58 8.19 1.19
N VAL A 254 -11.04 7.23 0.45
CA VAL A 254 -9.84 7.43 -0.36
C VAL A 254 -10.09 8.42 -1.51
N LEU A 255 -11.25 8.33 -2.17
CA LEU A 255 -11.63 9.31 -3.19
C LEU A 255 -11.76 10.72 -2.61
N LEU A 256 -12.39 10.87 -1.44
CA LEU A 256 -12.49 12.16 -0.75
C LEU A 256 -11.10 12.73 -0.43
N LEU A 257 -10.20 11.93 0.16
CA LEU A 257 -8.81 12.36 0.41
C LEU A 257 -8.10 12.78 -0.88
N GLY A 258 -8.34 12.07 -1.98
CA GLY A 258 -7.77 12.40 -3.29
C GLY A 258 -8.29 13.71 -3.87
N ILE A 259 -9.58 14.00 -3.73
CA ILE A 259 -10.22 15.25 -4.21
C ILE A 259 -9.67 16.46 -3.45
N PHE A 260 -9.46 16.33 -2.13
CA PHE A 260 -9.00 17.43 -1.28
C PHE A 260 -7.47 17.52 -1.13
N LYS A 261 -6.69 16.79 -1.93
CA LYS A 261 -5.21 16.69 -1.80
C LYS A 261 -4.46 18.03 -1.85
N ASP A 262 -5.07 19.06 -2.45
CA ASP A 262 -4.45 20.36 -2.62
C ASP A 262 -4.47 21.18 -1.31
N TYR A 263 -5.29 20.80 -0.34
CA TYR A 263 -5.31 21.39 1.00
C TYR A 263 -4.26 20.69 1.90
N PRO A 264 -3.38 21.44 2.59
CA PRO A 264 -2.31 20.86 3.42
C PRO A 264 -2.80 19.85 4.46
N THR A 265 -3.98 20.07 5.05
CA THR A 265 -4.59 19.18 6.05
C THR A 265 -4.95 17.79 5.49
N PHE A 266 -5.11 17.65 4.18
CA PHE A 266 -5.41 16.39 3.53
C PHE A 266 -4.16 15.71 2.94
N GLN A 267 -2.99 16.34 3.07
CA GLN A 267 -1.70 15.77 2.68
C GLN A 267 -1.21 14.82 3.77
N ILE A 268 -1.71 13.58 3.71
CA ILE A 268 -1.31 12.51 4.63
C ILE A 268 0.18 12.14 4.44
N PRO A 269 0.85 11.57 5.47
CA PRO A 269 2.21 11.08 5.35
C PRO A 269 2.39 10.12 4.16
N ALA A 270 3.57 10.11 3.55
CA ALA A 270 3.84 9.25 2.38
C ALA A 270 3.64 7.75 2.70
N ALA A 271 4.06 7.29 3.88
CA ALA A 271 3.81 5.92 4.32
C ALA A 271 2.32 5.63 4.51
N CYS A 272 1.52 6.61 4.94
CA CYS A 272 0.06 6.47 5.02
C CYS A 272 -0.56 6.21 3.64
N SER A 273 -0.12 6.94 2.62
CA SER A 273 -0.56 6.72 1.23
C SER A 273 -0.23 5.31 0.74
N PHE A 274 0.96 4.80 1.06
CA PHE A 274 1.36 3.44 0.70
C PHE A 274 0.55 2.38 1.46
N MET A 275 0.27 2.60 2.76
CA MET A 275 -0.60 1.72 3.54
C MET A 275 -2.01 1.64 2.96
N ILE A 276 -2.58 2.77 2.53
CA ILE A 276 -3.88 2.82 1.85
C ILE A 276 -3.82 2.02 0.54
N PHE A 277 -2.80 2.24 -0.28
CA PHE A 277 -2.61 1.50 -1.52
C PHE A 277 -2.56 -0.01 -1.29
N LEU A 278 -1.76 -0.50 -0.34
CA LEU A 278 -1.71 -1.92 0.00
C LEU A 278 -3.04 -2.44 0.56
N THR A 279 -3.76 -1.62 1.34
CA THR A 279 -5.08 -1.97 1.86
C THR A 279 -6.06 -2.21 0.71
N ILE A 280 -6.12 -1.31 -0.26
CA ILE A 280 -6.95 -1.45 -1.46
C ILE A 280 -6.53 -2.68 -2.25
N PHE A 281 -5.23 -2.88 -2.45
CA PHE A 281 -4.71 -4.02 -3.19
C PHE A 281 -5.07 -5.37 -2.53
N VAL A 282 -5.01 -5.46 -1.20
CA VAL A 282 -5.45 -6.64 -0.44
C VAL A 282 -6.95 -6.89 -0.64
N MET A 283 -7.80 -5.87 -0.51
CA MET A 283 -9.24 -6.01 -0.69
C MET A 283 -9.60 -6.43 -2.12
N LEU A 284 -8.99 -5.79 -3.13
CA LEU A 284 -9.18 -6.13 -4.54
C LEU A 284 -8.71 -7.56 -4.85
N SER A 285 -7.56 -7.97 -4.33
CA SER A 285 -7.08 -9.35 -4.48
C SER A 285 -8.04 -10.37 -3.85
N GLY A 286 -8.67 -10.00 -2.74
CA GLY A 286 -9.74 -10.75 -2.10
C GLY A 286 -10.95 -10.93 -3.00
N ALA A 287 -11.52 -9.81 -3.45
CA ALA A 287 -12.67 -9.78 -4.35
C ALA A 287 -12.40 -10.54 -5.66
N PHE A 288 -11.22 -10.35 -6.25
CA PHE A 288 -10.79 -11.03 -7.46
C PHE A 288 -10.69 -12.56 -7.25
N SER A 289 -10.06 -13.00 -6.16
CA SER A 289 -9.96 -14.44 -5.84
C SER A 289 -11.34 -15.05 -5.58
N TYR A 290 -12.25 -14.27 -5.00
CA TYR A 290 -13.63 -14.68 -4.75
C TYR A 290 -14.44 -14.85 -6.05
N TRP A 291 -14.39 -13.87 -6.97
CA TRP A 291 -15.14 -13.92 -8.22
C TRP A 291 -14.63 -14.97 -9.21
N PHE A 292 -13.31 -15.06 -9.38
CA PHE A 292 -12.70 -15.96 -10.37
C PHE A 292 -12.36 -17.34 -9.79
N GLY A 293 -12.41 -17.51 -8.46
CA GLY A 293 -12.22 -18.79 -7.79
C GLY A 293 -10.89 -19.47 -8.18
N GLY A 294 -10.98 -20.70 -8.68
CA GLY A 294 -9.81 -21.46 -9.14
C GLY A 294 -9.15 -20.93 -10.43
N TRP A 295 -9.84 -20.08 -11.19
CA TRP A 295 -9.35 -19.47 -12.43
C TRP A 295 -8.70 -18.10 -12.21
N SER A 296 -8.57 -17.66 -10.95
CA SER A 296 -7.97 -16.38 -10.60
C SER A 296 -6.58 -16.21 -11.22
N ALA A 297 -5.68 -17.20 -11.04
CA ALA A 297 -4.33 -17.15 -11.60
C ALA A 297 -4.31 -16.98 -13.13
N THR A 298 -5.13 -17.76 -13.86
CA THR A 298 -5.24 -17.67 -15.32
C THR A 298 -5.79 -16.32 -15.75
N THR A 299 -6.83 -15.82 -15.07
CA THR A 299 -7.44 -14.52 -15.37
C THR A 299 -6.45 -13.39 -15.11
N SER A 300 -5.68 -13.45 -14.02
CA SER A 300 -4.62 -12.47 -13.73
C SER A 300 -3.54 -12.46 -14.81
N LEU A 301 -3.13 -13.63 -15.31
CA LEU A 301 -2.16 -13.72 -16.40
C LEU A 301 -2.69 -13.10 -17.70
N ILE A 302 -3.94 -13.39 -18.08
CA ILE A 302 -4.56 -12.80 -19.28
C ILE A 302 -4.66 -11.28 -19.13
N LEU A 303 -5.13 -10.78 -17.99
CA LEU A 303 -5.22 -9.35 -17.72
C LEU A 303 -3.83 -8.68 -17.77
N PHE A 304 -2.82 -9.32 -17.20
CA PHE A 304 -1.44 -8.86 -17.27
C PHE A 304 -0.93 -8.76 -18.71
N LEU A 305 -1.17 -9.78 -19.55
CA LEU A 305 -0.77 -9.76 -20.96
C LEU A 305 -1.48 -8.65 -21.75
N ILE A 306 -2.78 -8.45 -21.51
CA ILE A 306 -3.55 -7.36 -22.12
C ILE A 306 -2.98 -6.00 -21.70
N LEU A 307 -2.78 -5.78 -20.40
CA LEU A 307 -2.21 -4.54 -19.89
C LEU A 307 -0.81 -4.29 -20.44
N ASN A 308 0.04 -5.31 -20.49
CA ASN A 308 1.38 -5.21 -21.03
C ASN A 308 1.37 -4.85 -22.52
N HIS A 309 0.44 -5.41 -23.30
CA HIS A 309 0.26 -5.04 -24.71
C HIS A 309 -0.21 -3.59 -24.86
N LEU A 310 -1.23 -3.17 -24.09
CA LEU A 310 -1.74 -1.79 -24.14
C LEU A 310 -0.69 -0.74 -23.70
N VAL A 311 0.16 -1.07 -22.73
CA VAL A 311 1.27 -0.20 -22.31
C VAL A 311 2.35 -0.13 -23.38
N GLY A 312 2.63 -1.23 -24.09
CA GLY A 312 3.61 -1.27 -25.19
C GLY A 312 3.21 -0.40 -26.39
N GLU A 313 1.92 -0.21 -26.63
CA GLU A 313 1.37 0.62 -27.72
C GLU A 313 1.28 2.12 -27.37
N ASP A 314 2.00 2.58 -26.35
CA ASP A 314 2.01 3.96 -25.85
C ASP A 314 0.63 4.52 -25.43
N PHE A 315 -0.42 3.68 -25.36
CA PHE A 315 -1.80 4.11 -25.09
C PHE A 315 -1.97 4.80 -23.73
N PHE A 316 -1.14 4.42 -22.75
CA PHE A 316 -1.13 4.99 -21.39
C PHE A 316 0.08 5.89 -21.09
N THR A 317 0.98 6.09 -22.06
CA THR A 317 2.19 6.87 -21.83
C THR A 317 1.86 8.36 -21.87
N LYS A 318 1.63 8.96 -20.70
CA LYS A 318 1.61 10.42 -20.58
C LYS A 318 3.03 10.95 -20.82
N LYS A 319 3.22 11.62 -21.95
CA LYS A 319 4.45 12.36 -22.24
C LYS A 319 4.48 13.58 -21.33
N TYR A 320 5.52 13.69 -20.52
CA TYR A 320 5.77 14.89 -19.73
C TYR A 320 6.50 15.89 -20.60
N GLU A 321 5.87 17.03 -20.81
CA GLU A 321 6.43 18.14 -21.56
C GLU A 321 7.45 18.89 -20.71
N ALA A 322 8.65 19.06 -21.24
CA ALA A 322 9.69 19.88 -20.65
C ALA A 322 9.38 21.35 -20.97
N PHE A 323 9.43 22.18 -19.94
CA PHE A 323 9.18 23.61 -20.09
C PHE A 323 10.14 24.26 -21.09
N GLY A 324 9.63 25.12 -21.97
CA GLY A 324 10.40 25.85 -22.98
C GLY A 324 10.67 25.09 -24.29
N LEU A 325 10.03 23.93 -24.52
CA LEU A 325 10.03 23.26 -25.83
C LEU A 325 8.67 23.41 -26.51
N ASP A 326 8.68 23.53 -27.84
CA ASP A 326 7.47 23.62 -28.65
C ASP A 326 6.99 22.22 -29.05
N TYR A 327 5.94 21.76 -28.37
CA TYR A 327 5.28 20.47 -28.63
C TYR A 327 4.18 20.54 -29.71
N GLY A 328 3.94 21.72 -30.30
CA GLY A 328 3.05 21.87 -31.45
C GLY A 328 3.69 21.45 -32.78
N THR A 329 5.01 21.22 -32.79
CA THR A 329 5.76 20.78 -33.97
C THR A 329 5.88 19.26 -34.05
N GLN A 330 6.18 18.74 -35.24
CA GLN A 330 6.43 17.30 -35.36
C GLN A 330 7.65 16.90 -34.51
N PRO A 331 7.54 15.86 -33.67
CA PRO A 331 8.66 15.39 -32.86
C PRO A 331 9.85 15.00 -33.73
N ALA A 332 11.05 15.36 -33.31
CA ALA A 332 12.28 14.88 -33.95
C ALA A 332 12.34 13.34 -33.87
N GLU A 333 12.66 12.70 -34.99
CA GLU A 333 12.74 11.24 -35.07
C GLU A 333 13.93 10.73 -34.24
N TYR A 334 13.65 10.01 -33.16
CA TYR A 334 14.67 9.35 -32.34
C TYR A 334 14.97 7.96 -32.89
N SER A 335 15.89 7.87 -33.85
CA SER A 335 16.37 6.60 -34.41
C SER A 335 17.89 6.55 -34.49
N ILE A 336 18.46 5.34 -34.53
CA ILE A 336 19.92 5.14 -34.70
C ILE A 336 20.41 5.86 -35.96
N LYS A 337 19.61 5.83 -37.02
CA LYS A 337 19.92 6.49 -38.28
C LYS A 337 19.99 8.01 -38.12
N THR A 338 19.03 8.62 -37.42
CA THR A 338 19.06 10.06 -37.12
C THR A 338 20.27 10.42 -36.28
N LEU A 339 20.59 9.63 -35.24
CA LEU A 339 21.77 9.86 -34.40
C LEU A 339 23.08 9.77 -35.20
N GLN A 340 23.20 8.79 -36.08
CA GLN A 340 24.37 8.65 -36.96
C GLN A 340 24.49 9.83 -37.93
N HIS A 341 23.36 10.31 -38.47
CA HIS A 341 23.34 11.49 -39.33
C HIS A 341 23.73 12.77 -38.57
N GLN A 342 23.35 12.89 -37.30
CA GLN A 342 23.75 14.01 -36.44
C GLN A 342 25.23 13.96 -36.05
N LEU A 343 25.89 12.80 -36.18
CA LEU A 343 27.31 12.61 -35.91
C LEU A 343 28.18 12.79 -37.17
N ASP A 344 27.62 13.24 -38.30
CA ASP A 344 28.42 13.53 -39.47
C ASP A 344 29.40 14.70 -39.24
N SER A 345 30.56 14.60 -39.87
CA SER A 345 31.63 15.61 -39.85
C SER A 345 31.14 17.02 -40.19
N THR A 346 30.17 17.14 -41.10
CA THR A 346 29.59 18.44 -41.49
C THR A 346 28.71 19.03 -40.40
N ALA A 347 27.89 18.19 -39.74
CA ALA A 347 27.04 18.60 -38.63
C ALA A 347 27.87 19.02 -37.41
N ILE A 348 28.92 18.26 -37.09
CA ILE A 348 29.85 18.59 -35.99
C ILE A 348 30.54 19.93 -36.24
N GLU A 349 31.00 20.21 -37.46
CA GLU A 349 31.66 21.49 -37.77
C GLU A 349 30.67 22.66 -37.77
N ALA A 350 29.42 22.45 -38.19
CA ALA A 350 28.36 23.45 -38.08
C ALA A 350 28.04 23.78 -36.62
N ASP A 351 27.92 22.76 -35.75
CA ASP A 351 27.74 22.95 -34.31
C ASP A 351 28.95 23.66 -33.69
N ARG A 352 30.17 23.28 -34.06
CA ARG A 352 31.40 23.94 -33.59
C ARG A 352 31.40 25.43 -33.91
N LYS A 353 31.00 25.81 -35.13
CA LYS A 353 30.88 27.22 -35.55
C LYS A 353 29.82 27.95 -34.74
N THR A 354 28.68 27.31 -34.48
CA THR A 354 27.59 27.88 -33.68
C THR A 354 28.02 28.11 -32.23
N VAL A 355 28.64 27.13 -31.60
CA VAL A 355 29.16 27.24 -30.23
C VAL A 355 30.27 28.30 -30.15
N LEU A 356 31.14 28.38 -31.15
CA LEU A 356 32.18 29.42 -31.21
C LEU A 356 31.55 30.82 -31.26
N LEU A 357 30.48 31.02 -32.03
CA LEU A 357 29.75 32.28 -32.07
C LEU A 357 29.14 32.62 -30.71
N GLN A 358 28.51 31.66 -30.03
CA GLN A 358 27.96 31.83 -28.69
C GLN A 358 29.05 32.22 -27.67
N LEU A 359 30.18 31.52 -27.68
CA LEU A 359 31.33 31.82 -26.82
C LEU A 359 31.93 33.20 -27.12
N THR A 360 31.97 33.59 -28.38
CA THR A 360 32.46 34.93 -28.79
C THR A 360 31.52 36.02 -28.28
N ASN A 361 30.20 35.83 -28.39
CA ASN A 361 29.20 36.75 -27.86
C ASN A 361 29.24 36.82 -26.34
N TRP A 362 29.40 35.69 -25.66
CA TRP A 362 29.61 35.65 -24.21
C TRP A 362 30.88 36.40 -23.80
N ARG A 363 32.01 36.17 -24.49
CA ARG A 363 33.30 36.84 -24.21
C ARG A 363 33.22 38.35 -24.33
N LYS A 364 32.43 38.87 -25.27
CA LYS A 364 32.23 40.32 -25.48
C LYS A 364 31.61 41.03 -24.27
N LYS A 365 30.86 40.32 -23.41
CA LYS A 365 30.27 40.90 -22.18
C LYS A 365 31.31 41.45 -21.19
N PHE A 366 32.58 41.04 -21.31
CA PHE A 366 33.63 41.34 -20.34
C PHE A 366 34.73 42.32 -20.83
N GLY A 367 34.58 42.88 -22.04
CA GLY A 367 35.57 43.79 -22.64
C GLY A 367 36.98 43.18 -22.71
N ASP A 368 38.02 43.95 -22.43
CA ASP A 368 39.41 43.47 -22.54
C ASP A 368 39.85 42.56 -21.39
N LYS A 369 39.09 42.49 -20.29
CA LYS A 369 39.43 41.65 -19.13
C LYS A 369 39.22 40.18 -19.47
N LYS A 370 40.18 39.32 -19.13
CA LYS A 370 40.03 37.86 -19.25
C LYS A 370 38.91 37.39 -18.31
N PRO A 371 37.78 36.86 -18.83
CA PRO A 371 36.65 36.49 -17.99
C PRO A 371 36.96 35.21 -17.22
N LYS A 372 36.32 35.06 -16.05
CA LYS A 372 36.25 33.77 -15.34
C LYS A 372 35.10 32.98 -15.94
N MET A 373 35.39 31.81 -16.49
CA MET A 373 34.37 30.90 -17.01
C MET A 373 33.91 29.97 -15.87
N VAL A 374 32.61 29.94 -15.61
CA VAL A 374 32.00 29.11 -14.58
C VAL A 374 31.17 28.00 -15.24
N PHE A 375 31.38 26.77 -14.77
CA PHE A 375 30.56 25.63 -15.12
C PHE A 375 29.78 25.19 -13.89
N ILE A 376 28.46 25.22 -14.00
CA ILE A 376 27.56 24.82 -12.92
C ILE A 376 27.19 23.36 -13.15
N CYS A 377 27.65 22.49 -12.26
CA CYS A 377 27.36 21.06 -12.29
C CYS A 377 26.42 20.70 -11.14
N THR A 378 25.22 20.23 -11.46
CA THR A 378 24.16 19.96 -10.49
C THR A 378 23.89 18.46 -10.40
N SER A 379 23.81 17.92 -9.18
CA SER A 379 23.59 16.49 -8.97
C SER A 379 22.11 16.11 -9.10
N GLY A 380 21.87 14.84 -9.42
CA GLY A 380 20.52 14.27 -9.37
C GLY A 380 20.04 14.05 -7.93
N GLY A 381 18.72 14.01 -7.74
CA GLY A 381 18.10 13.72 -6.43
C GLY A 381 16.61 14.05 -6.36
N GLY A 382 15.91 13.94 -7.50
CA GLY A 382 14.49 14.30 -7.61
C GLY A 382 14.19 15.74 -7.18
N LYS A 383 12.98 15.97 -6.67
CA LYS A 383 12.48 17.32 -6.33
C LYS A 383 13.30 18.04 -5.26
N ARG A 384 13.90 17.31 -4.31
CA ARG A 384 14.70 17.90 -3.23
C ARG A 384 16.02 18.47 -3.74
N ALA A 385 16.72 17.73 -4.61
CA ALA A 385 17.93 18.24 -5.26
C ALA A 385 17.58 19.46 -6.12
N SER A 386 16.48 19.41 -6.88
CA SER A 386 16.02 20.56 -7.67
C SER A 386 15.79 21.81 -6.81
N LEU A 387 15.07 21.66 -5.69
CA LEU A 387 14.78 22.78 -4.78
C LEU A 387 16.05 23.34 -4.14
N TRP A 388 16.95 22.46 -3.69
CA TRP A 388 18.22 22.87 -3.09
C TRP A 388 19.08 23.61 -4.12
N THR A 389 19.24 23.06 -5.32
CA THR A 389 20.03 23.68 -6.39
C THR A 389 19.45 25.03 -6.80
N LEU A 390 18.13 25.13 -6.97
CA LEU A 390 17.46 26.39 -7.29
C LEU A 390 17.74 27.44 -6.21
N ASN A 391 17.55 27.10 -4.94
CA ASN A 391 17.77 28.00 -3.81
C ASN A 391 19.24 28.41 -3.70
N ALA A 392 20.17 27.46 -3.83
CA ALA A 392 21.60 27.72 -3.81
C ALA A 392 22.02 28.65 -4.94
N LEU A 393 21.58 28.40 -6.18
CA LEU A 393 21.91 29.24 -7.33
C LEU A 393 21.31 30.64 -7.22
N GLN A 394 20.05 30.77 -6.78
CA GLN A 394 19.44 32.09 -6.55
C GLN A 394 20.17 32.87 -5.46
N THR A 395 20.55 32.19 -4.36
CA THR A 395 21.28 32.83 -3.26
C THR A 395 22.67 33.27 -3.71
N ILE A 396 23.43 32.41 -4.39
CA ILE A 396 24.77 32.74 -4.87
C ILE A 396 24.69 33.86 -5.92
N ASP A 397 23.72 33.79 -6.84
CA ASP A 397 23.56 34.82 -7.86
C ASP A 397 23.21 36.18 -7.24
N SER A 398 22.27 36.20 -6.28
CA SER A 398 21.92 37.39 -5.51
C SER A 398 23.11 37.98 -4.76
N LEU A 399 23.91 37.16 -4.07
CA LEU A 399 25.12 37.59 -3.35
C LEU A 399 26.22 38.08 -4.31
N SER A 400 26.26 37.51 -5.51
CA SER A 400 27.20 37.92 -6.55
C SER A 400 26.73 39.15 -7.35
N HIS A 401 25.51 39.63 -7.12
CA HIS A 401 24.82 40.65 -7.92
C HIS A 401 24.76 40.28 -9.42
N GLY A 402 24.33 39.05 -9.74
CA GLY A 402 24.19 38.56 -11.12
C GLY A 402 25.47 38.07 -11.78
N ARG A 403 26.65 38.28 -11.15
CA ARG A 403 27.95 37.91 -11.73
C ARG A 403 28.13 36.42 -11.93
N LEU A 404 27.46 35.58 -11.13
CA LEU A 404 27.47 34.13 -11.33
C LEU A 404 26.85 33.77 -12.68
N MET A 405 25.64 34.25 -12.97
CA MET A 405 24.96 33.94 -14.22
C MET A 405 25.66 34.56 -15.43
N GLU A 406 26.16 35.79 -15.32
CA GLU A 406 26.96 36.39 -16.41
C GLU A 406 28.21 35.56 -16.76
N SER A 407 28.87 34.98 -15.75
CA SER A 407 30.10 34.20 -15.91
C SER A 407 29.85 32.73 -16.26
N SER A 408 28.59 32.27 -16.22
CA SER A 408 28.21 30.89 -16.46
C SER A 408 28.04 30.62 -17.96
N VAL A 409 28.75 29.61 -18.46
CA VAL A 409 28.71 29.22 -19.88
C VAL A 409 28.02 27.89 -20.09
N LEU A 410 28.02 27.05 -19.05
CA LEU A 410 27.38 25.74 -19.08
C LEU A 410 26.76 25.48 -17.72
N ILE A 411 25.48 25.10 -17.75
CA ILE A 411 24.78 24.53 -16.61
C ILE A 411 24.36 23.11 -16.99
N THR A 412 24.90 22.13 -16.29
CA THR A 412 24.65 20.71 -16.56
C THR A 412 24.13 20.02 -15.30
N GLY A 413 23.33 18.97 -15.48
CA GLY A 413 22.81 18.20 -14.37
C GLY A 413 22.00 16.98 -14.79
N ALA A 414 21.66 16.16 -13.81
CA ALA A 414 20.96 14.89 -14.01
C ALA A 414 19.59 14.86 -13.29
N SER A 415 18.68 14.04 -13.81
CA SER A 415 17.40 13.71 -13.16
C SER A 415 16.56 14.96 -12.82
N GLY A 416 16.27 15.22 -11.54
CA GLY A 416 15.39 16.29 -11.09
C GLY A 416 15.78 17.70 -11.55
N TRP A 417 17.06 17.96 -11.83
CA TRP A 417 17.50 19.26 -12.37
C TRP A 417 16.93 19.55 -13.76
N ILE A 418 16.78 18.52 -14.60
CA ILE A 418 16.37 18.67 -16.01
C ILE A 418 15.01 19.35 -16.13
N ASN A 419 14.14 19.17 -15.13
CA ASN A 419 12.83 19.80 -15.07
C ASN A 419 12.87 21.32 -14.79
N TRP A 420 13.99 21.85 -14.28
CA TRP A 420 14.14 23.25 -13.84
C TRP A 420 15.26 24.00 -14.56
N GLY A 421 16.25 23.30 -15.12
CA GLY A 421 17.44 23.92 -15.70
C GLY A 421 17.19 24.81 -16.92
N LYS A 422 15.97 24.79 -17.49
CA LYS A 422 15.55 25.66 -18.61
C LYS A 422 14.76 26.90 -18.19
N LEU A 423 14.53 27.11 -16.88
CA LEU A 423 13.92 28.34 -16.36
C LEU A 423 14.93 29.49 -16.21
N PHE A 424 16.21 29.21 -16.40
CA PHE A 424 17.27 30.20 -16.43
C PHE A 424 17.53 30.60 -17.88
N PRO A 425 17.25 31.86 -18.28
CA PRO A 425 17.47 32.35 -19.63
C PRO A 425 18.95 32.43 -20.03
#